data_AF-A0A6I6DKI3-F1
#
_entry.id   AF-A0A6I6DKI3-F1
#
_cell.length_a   1.000
_cell.length_b   1.000
_cell.length_c   1.000
_cell.angle_alpha   90.00
_cell.angle_beta   90.00
_cell.angle_gamma   90.00
#
_symmetry.space_group_name_H-M   'P 1'
#
loop_
_entity.id
_entity.type
_entity.pdbx_description
1 polymer ?
#
loop_
_entity_poly.entity_id
_entity_poly.type
_entity_poly.pdbx_seq_one_letter_code
_entity_poly.pdbx_strand_id
1 'polypeptide(L)'
;MERMITAQKSLEKALLILIETADSEEKQWRIYHECLCKFTQESLPHLLRMDYFSLLRLANVPFNSAGKMSPAGPDTSQGINALLPMAILLLYKRLTEWLSVEAYLRKRHVSSR
;
A
#
# COMPACT_ATOMS: atom_id res chain seq x y z
N MET A 1 -11.62 5.39 9.61
CA MET A 1 -12.01 4.34 8.64
C MET A 1 -11.88 4.81 7.20
N GLU A 2 -12.42 5.96 6.79
CA GLU A 2 -12.35 6.41 5.38
C GLU A 2 -10.94 6.42 4.79
N ARG A 3 -9.95 7.01 5.48
CA ARG A 3 -8.54 7.00 5.03
C ARG A 3 -7.97 5.59 4.82
N MET A 4 -8.36 4.63 5.67
CA MET A 4 -7.95 3.24 5.55
C MET A 4 -8.62 2.56 4.35
N ILE A 5 -9.89 2.86 4.08
CA ILE A 5 -10.59 2.36 2.89
C ILE A 5 -9.95 2.92 1.61
N THR A 6 -9.57 4.20 1.60
CA THR A 6 -8.85 4.80 0.47
C THR A 6 -7.48 4.15 0.25
N ALA A 7 -6.73 3.87 1.31
CA ALA A 7 -5.46 3.14 1.23
C ALA A 7 -5.68 1.71 0.69
N GLN A 8 -6.70 1.00 1.18
CA GLN A 8 -7.07 -0.33 0.71
C GLN A 8 -7.37 -0.33 -0.79
N LYS A 9 -8.20 0.59 -1.29
CA LYS A 9 -8.52 0.73 -2.72
C LYS A 9 -7.29 1.10 -3.56
N SER A 10 -6.38 1.89 -3.00
CA SER A 10 -5.13 2.23 -3.69
C SER A 10 -4.24 0.98 -3.84
N LEU A 11 -4.17 0.14 -2.81
CA LEU A 11 -3.44 -1.13 -2.88
C LEU A 11 -4.09 -2.14 -3.84
N GLU A 12 -5.42 -2.21 -3.85
CA GLU A 12 -6.18 -3.02 -4.83
C GLU A 12 -5.87 -2.59 -6.26
N LYS A 13 -5.90 -1.28 -6.54
CA LYS A 13 -5.52 -0.74 -7.85
C LYS A 13 -4.08 -1.10 -8.23
N ALA A 14 -3.15 -1.05 -7.28
CA ALA A 14 -1.76 -1.45 -7.55
C ALA A 14 -1.65 -2.93 -7.96
N LEU A 15 -2.44 -3.83 -7.34
CA LEU A 15 -2.52 -5.24 -7.75
C LEU A 15 -3.07 -5.41 -9.16
N LEU A 16 -4.07 -4.60 -9.54
CA LEU A 16 -4.61 -4.61 -10.91
C LEU A 16 -3.56 -4.16 -11.94
N ILE A 17 -2.77 -3.13 -11.64
CA ILE A 17 -1.69 -2.68 -12.54
C ILE A 17 -0.64 -3.78 -12.75
N LEU A 18 -0.34 -4.57 -11.72
CA LEU A 18 0.66 -5.64 -11.82
C LEU A 18 0.29 -6.73 -12.84
N ILE A 19 -1.00 -7.01 -13.04
CA ILE A 19 -1.48 -8.04 -13.96
C ILE A 19 -1.67 -7.53 -15.40
N GLU A 20 -1.54 -6.23 -15.65
CA GLU A 20 -1.68 -5.67 -16.98
C GLU A 20 -0.54 -6.12 -17.92
N THR A 21 -0.79 -6.11 -19.23
CA THR A 21 0.25 -6.35 -20.25
C THR A 21 1.00 -5.05 -20.52
N ALA A 22 1.91 -4.69 -19.62
CA ALA A 22 2.83 -3.57 -19.72
C ALA A 22 4.23 -4.01 -19.25
N ASP A 23 5.27 -3.25 -19.62
CA ASP A 23 6.61 -3.53 -19.13
C ASP A 23 6.73 -3.25 -17.61
N SER A 24 7.77 -3.79 -16.99
CA SER A 24 7.95 -3.71 -15.53
C SER A 24 8.19 -2.28 -15.04
N GLU A 25 8.81 -1.42 -15.84
CA GLU A 25 9.14 -0.06 -15.45
C GLU A 25 7.88 0.81 -15.49
N GLU A 26 7.08 0.71 -16.56
CA GLU A 26 5.78 1.39 -16.66
C GLU A 26 4.85 1.00 -15.51
N LYS A 27 4.77 -0.30 -15.19
CA LYS A 27 3.95 -0.78 -14.05
C LYS A 27 4.38 -0.17 -12.73
N GLN A 28 5.68 -0.13 -12.44
CA GLN A 28 6.19 0.45 -11.20
C GLN A 28 5.92 1.94 -11.10
N TRP A 29 6.13 2.66 -12.21
CA TRP A 29 5.85 4.08 -12.28
C TRP A 29 4.37 4.38 -12.01
N ARG A 30 3.47 3.62 -12.63
CA ARG A 30 2.01 3.73 -12.42
C ARG A 30 1.61 3.37 -11.00
N ILE A 31 2.12 2.27 -10.44
CA ILE A 31 1.87 1.90 -9.03
C ILE A 31 2.28 3.03 -8.09
N TYR A 32 3.42 3.68 -8.33
CA TYR A 32 3.83 4.81 -7.52
C TYR A 32 2.89 6.01 -7.66
N HIS A 33 2.67 6.51 -8.88
CA HIS A 33 1.94 7.75 -9.14
C HIS A 33 0.43 7.63 -8.94
N GLU A 34 -0.14 6.47 -9.22
CA GLU A 34 -1.58 6.23 -9.17
C GLU A 34 -2.04 5.63 -7.84
N CYS A 35 -1.14 5.01 -7.07
CA CYS A 35 -1.49 4.25 -5.88
C CYS A 35 -0.70 4.66 -4.64
N LEU A 36 0.61 4.43 -4.59
CA LEU A 36 1.40 4.54 -3.35
C LEU A 36 1.50 5.99 -2.85
N CYS A 37 1.57 6.98 -3.74
CA CYS A 37 1.62 8.40 -3.34
C CYS A 37 0.27 8.96 -2.86
N LYS A 38 -0.82 8.17 -2.91
CA LYS A 38 -2.17 8.61 -2.53
C LYS A 38 -2.48 8.43 -1.04
N PHE A 39 -1.59 7.78 -0.29
CA PHE A 39 -1.80 7.56 1.13
C PHE A 39 -0.48 7.60 1.91
N THR A 40 -0.58 7.98 3.18
CA THR A 40 0.55 8.07 4.10
C THR A 40 0.45 7.00 5.18
N GLN A 41 1.47 6.89 6.04
CA GLN A 41 1.43 6.01 7.23
C GLN A 41 0.24 6.28 8.17
N GLU A 42 -0.35 7.48 8.13
CA GLU A 42 -1.52 7.86 8.93
C GLU A 42 -2.81 7.23 8.42
N SER A 43 -2.82 6.82 7.14
CA SER A 43 -3.91 6.08 6.54
C SER A 43 -3.94 4.62 6.97
N LEU A 44 -2.99 4.17 7.82
CA LEU A 44 -2.84 2.79 8.22
C LEU A 44 -2.88 2.61 9.75
N PRO A 45 -3.41 1.47 10.23
CA PRO A 45 -3.25 1.04 11.62
C PRO A 45 -1.77 0.98 12.01
N HIS A 46 -1.46 1.28 13.27
CA HIS A 46 -0.08 1.31 13.75
C HIS A 46 0.68 0.01 13.48
N LEU A 47 0.01 -1.14 13.67
CA LEU A 47 0.56 -2.47 13.45
C LEU A 47 0.91 -2.79 11.97
N LEU A 48 0.43 -1.99 11.02
CA LEU A 48 0.68 -2.17 9.57
C LEU A 48 1.68 -1.15 9.01
N ARG A 49 2.16 -0.21 9.82
CA ARG A 49 3.09 0.83 9.33
C ARG A 49 4.42 0.24 8.87
N MET A 50 4.91 -0.80 9.53
CA MET A 50 6.16 -1.47 9.12
C MET A 50 6.04 -2.19 7.77
N ASP A 51 4.88 -2.78 7.48
CA ASP A 51 4.60 -3.39 6.17
C ASP A 51 4.58 -2.31 5.08
N TYR A 52 4.00 -1.15 5.38
CA TYR A 52 3.98 0.00 4.49
C TYR A 52 5.36 0.59 4.19
N PHE A 53 6.19 0.76 5.21
CA PHE A 53 7.58 1.20 5.01
C PHE A 53 8.38 0.17 4.21
N SER A 54 8.15 -1.12 4.45
CA SER A 54 8.77 -2.19 3.67
C SER A 54 8.36 -2.13 2.20
N LEU A 55 7.06 -1.92 1.93
CA LEU A 55 6.51 -1.73 0.60
C LEU A 55 7.16 -0.54 -0.13
N LEU A 56 7.29 0.61 0.55
CA LEU A 56 7.86 1.81 -0.07
C LEU A 56 9.35 1.67 -0.36
N ARG A 57 10.07 0.96 0.51
CA ARG A 57 11.46 0.59 0.24
C ARG A 57 11.57 -0.29 -1.00
N LEU A 58 10.68 -1.28 -1.17
CA LEU A 58 10.65 -2.14 -2.35
C LEU A 58 10.22 -1.41 -3.62
N ALA A 59 9.41 -0.36 -3.49
CA ALA A 59 8.99 0.50 -4.59
C ALA A 59 10.03 1.59 -4.94
N ASN A 60 11.21 1.56 -4.32
CA ASN A 60 12.27 2.58 -4.47
C ASN A 60 11.76 4.01 -4.26
N VAL A 61 10.94 4.20 -3.23
CA VAL A 61 10.41 5.51 -2.86
C VAL A 61 11.20 6.05 -1.66
N PRO A 62 12.24 6.89 -1.87
CA PRO A 62 12.88 7.61 -0.78
C PRO A 62 11.88 8.50 -0.04
N PHE A 63 11.99 8.45 1.28
CA PHE A 63 11.33 9.37 2.19
C PHE A 63 12.24 10.58 2.41
N ASN A 64 11.82 11.74 1.93
CA ASN A 64 12.49 12.97 2.30
C ASN A 64 11.96 13.37 3.69
N SER A 65 12.80 13.94 4.56
CA SER A 65 12.46 14.37 5.92
C SER A 65 11.27 15.35 6.02
N ALA A 66 10.83 15.90 4.89
CA ALA A 66 9.64 16.74 4.73
C ALA A 66 8.34 15.95 4.43
N GLY A 67 8.33 14.61 4.47
CA GLY A 67 7.16 13.78 4.17
C GLY A 67 6.80 13.71 2.68
N LYS A 68 7.66 14.23 1.79
CA LYS A 68 7.49 14.13 0.34
C LYS A 68 8.12 12.84 -0.16
N MET A 69 7.35 12.06 -0.90
CA MET A 69 7.79 10.88 -1.63
C MET A 69 8.31 11.30 -3.00
N SER A 70 9.41 10.72 -3.44
CA SER A 70 9.91 10.85 -4.81
C SER A 70 10.45 9.49 -5.22
N PRO A 71 10.30 9.05 -6.48
CA PRO A 71 10.90 7.79 -6.92
C PRO A 71 12.42 7.97 -7.07
N ALA A 72 13.23 7.02 -6.62
CA ALA A 72 14.69 7.03 -6.81
C ALA A 72 15.13 6.53 -8.20
N GLY A 73 14.19 6.26 -9.11
CA GLY A 73 14.44 5.49 -10.33
C GLY A 73 14.41 3.98 -10.05
N PRO A 74 14.33 3.14 -11.10
CA PRO A 74 14.26 1.70 -10.92
C PRO A 74 15.61 1.14 -10.44
N ASP A 75 15.67 0.59 -9.22
CA ASP A 75 16.76 -0.33 -8.86
C ASP A 75 16.63 -1.56 -9.76
N THR A 76 17.64 -1.73 -10.63
CA THR A 76 17.74 -2.83 -11.60
C THR A 76 18.16 -4.16 -10.96
N SER A 77 18.29 -4.21 -9.63
CA SER A 77 18.45 -5.48 -8.91
C SER A 77 17.15 -6.29 -9.02
N GLN A 78 17.12 -7.24 -9.96
CA GLN A 78 15.98 -8.10 -10.27
C GLN A 78 15.27 -8.71 -9.03
N GLY A 79 15.97 -8.89 -7.91
CA GLY A 79 15.42 -9.43 -6.67
C GLY A 79 14.46 -8.51 -5.91
N ILE A 80 14.65 -7.18 -5.95
CA ILE A 80 13.81 -6.23 -5.19
C ILE A 80 12.44 -6.06 -5.86
N ASN A 81 12.42 -5.98 -7.20
CA ASN A 81 11.20 -5.85 -7.99
C ASN A 81 10.31 -7.10 -7.93
N ALA A 82 10.91 -8.29 -7.76
CA ALA A 82 10.18 -9.55 -7.59
C ALA A 82 9.36 -9.60 -6.28
N LEU A 83 9.76 -8.85 -5.25
CA LEU A 83 9.10 -8.84 -3.94
C LEU A 83 7.97 -7.81 -3.83
N LEU A 84 7.93 -6.83 -4.73
CA LEU A 84 6.94 -5.76 -4.73
C LEU A 84 5.49 -6.28 -4.79
N PRO A 85 5.12 -7.23 -5.69
CA PRO A 85 3.79 -7.81 -5.73
C PRO A 85 3.36 -8.44 -4.40
N MET A 86 4.27 -9.18 -3.77
CA MET A 86 4.00 -9.87 -2.50
C MET A 86 3.79 -8.86 -1.36
N ALA A 87 4.59 -7.79 -1.32
CA ALA A 87 4.45 -6.74 -0.32
C ALA A 87 3.12 -5.98 -0.45
N ILE A 88 2.70 -5.66 -1.68
CA ILE A 88 1.39 -5.02 -1.94
C ILE A 88 0.26 -5.94 -1.48
N LEU A 89 0.32 -7.23 -1.86
CA LEU A 89 -0.70 -8.21 -1.52
C LEU A 89 -0.80 -8.42 0.00
N LEU A 90 0.33 -8.52 0.69
CA LEU A 90 0.38 -8.69 2.15
C LEU A 90 -0.27 -7.51 2.86
N LEU A 91 0.11 -6.28 2.50
CA LEU A 91 -0.44 -5.07 3.11
C LEU A 91 -1.94 -4.94 2.82
N TYR A 92 -2.36 -5.21 1.57
CA TYR A 92 -3.77 -5.20 1.19
C TYR A 92 -4.60 -6.19 2.01
N LYS A 93 -4.13 -7.44 2.14
CA LYS A 93 -4.80 -8.49 2.91
C LYS A 93 -4.94 -8.07 4.37
N ARG A 94 -3.84 -7.70 5.03
CA ARG A 94 -3.86 -7.35 6.46
C ARG A 94 -4.71 -6.12 6.76
N LEU A 95 -4.71 -5.12 5.86
CA LEU A 95 -5.57 -3.95 5.99
C LEU A 95 -7.05 -4.30 5.84
N THR A 96 -7.38 -5.20 4.91
CA THR A 96 -8.75 -5.70 4.70
C THR A 96 -9.25 -6.49 5.91
N GLU A 97 -8.42 -7.36 6.49
CA GLU A 97 -8.71 -8.09 7.73
C GLU A 97 -8.96 -7.12 8.88
N TRP A 98 -8.09 -6.11 9.04
CA TRP A 98 -8.26 -5.10 10.09
C TRP A 98 -9.56 -4.31 9.94
N LEU A 99 -9.86 -3.83 8.74
CA LEU A 99 -11.11 -3.11 8.44
C LEU A 99 -12.34 -3.97 8.76
N SER A 100 -12.28 -5.27 8.46
CA SER A 100 -13.36 -6.21 8.72
C SER A 100 -13.60 -6.40 10.22
N VAL A 101 -12.52 -6.58 11.00
CA VAL A 101 -12.60 -6.69 12.47
C VAL A 101 -13.09 -5.38 13.09
N GLU A 102 -12.56 -4.24 12.68
CA GLU A 102 -12.97 -2.94 13.21
C GLU A 102 -14.45 -2.65 12.91
N ALA A 103 -14.90 -2.95 11.69
CA ALA A 103 -16.31 -2.81 11.31
C ALA A 103 -17.22 -3.73 12.15
N TYR A 104 -16.81 -4.97 12.39
CA TYR A 104 -17.54 -5.92 13.24
C TYR A 104 -17.66 -5.39 14.68
N LEU A 105 -16.55 -4.97 15.28
CA LEU A 105 -16.52 -4.44 16.66
C LEU A 105 -17.39 -3.19 16.80
N ARG A 106 -17.31 -2.25 15.84
CA ARG A 106 -18.15 -1.05 15.84
C ARG A 106 -19.64 -1.39 15.78
N LYS A 107 -20.05 -2.33 14.92
CA LYS A 107 -21.45 -2.78 14.84
C LYS A 107 -21.93 -3.36 16.17
N ARG A 108 -21.10 -4.19 16.82
CA ARG A 108 -21.44 -4.82 18.12
C ARG A 108 -21.55 -3.80 19.25
N HIS A 109 -20.71 -2.76 19.22
CA HIS A 109 -20.74 -1.67 20.20
C HIS A 109 -21.96 -0.75 20.02
N VAL A 110 -22.46 -0.60 18.79
CA VAL A 110 -23.70 0.14 18.52
C VAL A 110 -24.94 -0.66 18.95
N SER A 111 -24.95 -1.98 18.81
CA SER A 111 -26.07 -2.83 19.25
C SER A 111 -26.15 -3.06 20.77
N SER A 112 -25.16 -2.59 21.53
CA SER A 112 -25.09 -2.73 23.00
C SER A 112 -25.49 -1.45 23.75
N ARG A 113 -25.96 -0.43 23.03
CA ARG A 113 -26.55 0.81 23.57
C ARG A 113 -28.02 0.85 23.19
#